data_AF-A0A4R5VTJ0-F1
#
_entry.id   AF-A0A4R5VTJ0-F1
#
_cell.length_a   1.000
_cell.length_b   1.000
_cell.length_c   1.000
_cell.angle_alpha   90.00
_cell.angle_beta   90.00
_cell.angle_gamma   90.00
#
_symmetry.space_group_name_H-M   'P 1'
#
loop_
_entity.id
_entity.type
_entity.pdbx_description
1 polymer ?
#
loop_
_entity_poly.entity_id
_entity_poly.type
_entity_poly.pdbx_seq_one_letter_code
_entity_poly.pdbx_strand_id
1 'polypeptide(L)'
;MNTNQKAIDLLEQNEYEEALKLFQIAVEESRNIQSLNNLAWMYSYEENDDEKALELIEEAISLNPSTYFPFNILGEIYIRQKKWQLASEAFLKSISIQPSNEAYHNLAVAKYHLGDLKEASDIFLQVAGDSDDAMFGHVKCLIDLGMKTEARKKLEAFNEEADEFVGEIAVADLYVELDCYKEAIYWFEKGWKEYWKVPYWVSRFVYSLFKTKNINRIYEVIQESLEQKDEEIKDAFEEECEENWTENDKKENIKQLCEEKDKYQNMLELISSGHIPLIEFDPAATGGCYLFGCKRHNHPEYQE
;
A
#
# COMPACT_ATOMS: atom_id res chain seq x y z
N MET A 1 15.73 22.44 25.21
CA MET A 1 15.37 21.62 24.03
C MET A 1 16.66 21.23 23.35
N ASN A 2 17.00 19.95 23.35
CA ASN A 2 18.19 19.46 22.62
C ASN A 2 17.94 19.54 21.10
N THR A 3 19.00 19.35 20.32
CA THR A 3 18.96 19.41 18.85
C THR A 3 17.90 18.47 18.28
N ASN A 4 17.77 17.26 18.84
CA ASN A 4 16.77 16.26 18.46
C ASN A 4 15.33 16.77 18.59
N GLN A 5 14.96 17.31 19.75
CA GLN A 5 13.59 17.80 19.96
C GLN A 5 13.28 19.01 19.07
N LYS A 6 14.26 19.88 18.77
CA LYS A 6 14.08 20.96 17.78
C LYS A 6 13.82 20.43 16.38
N ALA A 7 14.52 19.38 15.97
CA ALA A 7 14.32 18.75 14.67
C ALA A 7 12.91 18.15 14.56
N ILE A 8 12.45 17.43 15.60
CA ILE A 8 11.09 16.87 15.66
C ILE A 8 10.02 17.96 15.64
N ASP A 9 10.20 19.04 16.41
CA ASP A 9 9.22 20.13 16.43
C ASP A 9 9.09 20.82 15.06
N LEU A 10 10.18 20.93 14.29
CA LEU A 10 10.16 21.46 12.91
C LEU A 10 9.49 20.48 11.94
N LEU A 11 9.76 19.18 12.08
CA LEU A 11 9.08 18.14 11.31
C LEU A 11 7.56 18.19 11.54
N GLU A 12 7.10 18.35 12.79
CA GLU A 12 5.69 18.53 13.13
C GLU A 12 5.07 19.82 12.54
N GLN A 13 5.90 20.81 12.19
CA GLN A 13 5.50 22.04 11.51
C GLN A 13 5.56 21.94 9.98
N ASN A 14 5.93 20.78 9.42
CA ASN A 14 6.19 20.56 7.99
C ASN A 14 7.39 21.34 7.43
N GLU A 15 8.32 21.76 8.30
CA GLU A 15 9.56 22.44 7.92
C GLU A 15 10.66 21.37 7.69
N TYR A 16 10.47 20.56 6.65
CA TYR A 16 11.24 19.33 6.40
C TYR A 16 12.74 19.58 6.17
N GLU A 17 13.10 20.61 5.39
CA GLU A 17 14.50 20.93 5.09
C GLU A 17 15.26 21.36 6.36
N GLU A 18 14.66 22.18 7.20
CA GLU A 18 15.23 22.64 8.46
C GLU A 18 15.33 21.51 9.47
N ALA A 19 14.31 20.64 9.53
CA ALA A 19 14.34 19.43 10.35
C ALA A 19 15.50 18.51 9.94
N LEU A 20 15.66 18.25 8.64
CA LEU A 20 16.75 17.43 8.08
C LEU A 20 18.12 17.98 8.47
N LYS A 21 18.33 19.30 8.31
CA LYS A 21 19.59 19.98 8.72
C LYS A 21 19.87 19.75 10.21
N LEU A 22 18.85 19.85 11.08
CA LEU A 22 19.03 19.62 12.51
C LEU A 22 19.31 18.15 12.86
N PHE A 23 18.70 17.19 12.16
CA PHE A 23 19.03 15.77 12.34
C PHE A 23 20.46 15.45 11.88
N GLN A 24 20.94 16.07 10.79
CA GLN A 24 22.33 15.98 10.37
C GLN A 24 23.28 16.53 11.44
N ILE A 25 22.99 17.72 11.99
CA ILE A 25 23.76 18.30 13.10
C ILE A 25 23.74 17.38 14.33
N ALA A 26 22.60 16.77 14.66
CA ALA A 26 22.51 15.85 15.80
C ALA A 26 23.46 14.65 15.65
N VAL A 27 23.62 14.12 14.43
CA VAL A 27 24.58 13.05 14.13
C VAL A 27 26.03 13.54 14.21
N GLU A 28 26.32 14.77 13.80
CA GLU A 28 27.65 15.38 13.95
C GLU A 28 28.02 15.64 15.41
N GLU A 29 27.06 16.10 16.22
CA GLU A 29 27.24 16.37 17.65
C GLU A 29 27.46 15.08 18.45
N SER A 30 26.69 14.03 18.14
CA SER A 30 26.78 12.75 18.83
C SER A 30 26.28 11.62 17.94
N ARG A 31 27.20 10.93 17.27
CA ARG A 31 26.91 9.79 16.39
C ARG A 31 26.58 8.53 17.20
N ASN A 32 25.31 8.38 17.59
CA ASN A 32 24.79 7.27 18.39
C ASN A 32 23.52 6.66 17.76
N ILE A 33 22.96 5.63 18.40
CA ILE A 33 21.76 4.91 17.93
C ILE A 33 20.61 5.87 17.63
N GLN A 34 20.33 6.83 18.53
CA GLN A 34 19.22 7.75 18.36
C GLN A 34 19.43 8.71 17.19
N SER A 35 20.60 9.36 17.11
CA SER A 35 20.86 10.33 16.06
C SER A 35 20.86 9.67 14.69
N LEU A 36 21.49 8.49 14.57
CA LEU A 36 21.59 7.73 13.33
C LEU A 36 20.20 7.27 12.88
N ASN A 37 19.41 6.69 13.78
CA ASN A 37 18.06 6.23 13.50
C ASN A 37 17.13 7.37 13.07
N ASN A 38 17.14 8.50 13.78
CA ASN A 38 16.24 9.61 13.46
C ASN A 38 16.60 10.27 12.12
N LEU A 39 17.90 10.40 11.81
CA LEU A 39 18.33 10.88 10.50
C LEU A 39 17.99 9.89 9.38
N ALA A 40 18.14 8.59 9.63
CA ALA A 40 17.76 7.56 8.67
C ALA A 40 16.25 7.57 8.39
N TRP A 41 15.43 7.77 9.42
CA TRP A 41 13.99 7.94 9.27
C TRP A 41 13.69 9.14 8.34
N MET A 42 14.33 10.29 8.53
CA MET A 42 14.14 11.43 7.63
C MET A 42 14.51 11.11 6.18
N TYR A 43 15.66 10.48 5.94
CA TYR A 43 16.04 10.09 4.58
C TYR A 43 15.06 9.10 3.96
N SER A 44 14.58 8.14 4.75
CA SER A 44 13.68 7.10 4.26
C SER A 44 12.28 7.60 3.95
N TYR A 45 11.68 8.44 4.80
CA TYR A 45 10.26 8.80 4.71
C TYR A 45 10.01 10.15 4.03
N GLU A 46 10.94 11.11 4.17
CA GLU A 46 10.75 12.45 3.61
C GLU A 46 11.54 12.63 2.31
N GLU A 47 12.80 12.18 2.28
CA GLU A 47 13.66 12.34 1.09
C GLU A 47 13.54 11.19 0.09
N ASN A 48 12.88 10.08 0.46
CA ASN A 48 12.82 8.83 -0.31
C ASN A 48 14.22 8.30 -0.72
N ASP A 49 15.24 8.56 0.10
CA ASP A 49 16.63 8.14 -0.10
C ASP A 49 16.95 6.91 0.77
N ASP A 50 16.42 5.77 0.33
CA ASP A 50 16.60 4.48 1.00
C ASP A 50 18.07 4.02 1.06
N GLU A 51 18.93 4.50 0.16
CA GLU A 51 20.35 4.16 0.16
C GLU A 51 21.06 4.81 1.36
N LYS A 52 20.88 6.13 1.54
CA LYS A 52 21.43 6.82 2.73
C LYS A 52 20.82 6.33 4.03
N ALA A 53 19.50 6.08 4.03
CA ALA A 53 18.83 5.57 5.22
C ALA A 53 19.40 4.20 5.64
N LEU A 54 19.64 3.30 4.67
CA LEU A 54 20.19 1.98 4.93
C LEU A 54 21.59 2.05 5.57
N GLU A 55 22.49 2.88 5.04
CA GLU A 55 23.84 3.05 5.60
C GLU A 55 23.82 3.45 7.08
N LEU A 56 22.95 4.40 7.43
CA LEU A 56 22.80 4.90 8.81
C LEU A 56 22.17 3.87 9.74
N ILE A 57 21.19 3.10 9.26
CA ILE A 57 20.53 2.06 10.06
C ILE A 57 21.45 0.86 10.29
N GLU A 58 22.23 0.44 9.28
CA GLU A 58 23.24 -0.59 9.46
C GLU A 58 24.28 -0.18 10.50
N GLU A 59 24.71 1.10 10.48
CA GLU A 59 25.57 1.64 11.53
C GLU A 59 24.88 1.64 12.90
N ALA A 60 23.64 2.13 13.01
CA ALA A 60 22.89 2.15 14.26
C ALA A 60 22.73 0.73 14.86
N ILE A 61 22.47 -0.28 14.01
CA ILE A 61 22.36 -1.68 14.41
C ILE A 61 23.71 -2.24 14.88
N SER A 62 24.82 -1.83 14.26
CA SER A 62 26.17 -2.25 14.67
C SER A 62 26.54 -1.81 16.09
N LEU A 63 25.89 -0.75 16.61
CA LEU A 63 26.00 -0.28 17.99
C LEU A 63 25.22 -1.14 19.00
N ASN A 64 24.58 -2.23 18.54
CA ASN A 64 23.79 -3.18 19.34
C ASN A 64 22.62 -2.52 20.10
N PRO A 65 21.64 -1.95 19.38
CA PRO A 65 20.50 -1.29 19.99
C PRO A 65 19.64 -2.29 20.79
N SER A 66 19.19 -1.86 21.96
CA SER A 66 18.23 -2.57 22.81
C SER A 66 16.76 -2.33 22.44
N THR A 67 16.53 -1.66 21.30
CA THR A 67 15.23 -1.18 20.82
C THR A 67 14.95 -1.66 19.41
N TYR A 68 13.67 -1.72 19.07
CA TYR A 68 13.15 -2.29 17.83
C TYR A 68 13.16 -1.30 16.64
N PHE A 69 13.29 0.01 16.90
CA PHE A 69 13.18 1.07 15.87
C PHE A 69 14.08 0.86 14.64
N PRO A 70 15.41 0.62 14.79
CA PRO A 70 16.27 0.46 13.62
C PRO A 70 15.90 -0.78 12.80
N PHE A 71 15.42 -1.85 13.45
CA PHE A 71 15.03 -3.08 12.77
C PHE A 71 13.72 -2.93 11.99
N ASN A 72 12.78 -2.11 12.46
CA ASN A 72 11.58 -1.79 11.68
C ASN A 72 11.92 -0.98 10.44
N ILE A 73 12.72 0.10 10.58
CA ILE A 73 13.15 0.91 9.43
C ILE A 73 13.92 0.03 8.43
N LEU A 74 14.83 -0.83 8.90
CA LEU A 74 15.55 -1.78 8.06
C LEU A 74 14.61 -2.69 7.27
N GLY A 75 13.62 -3.28 7.94
CA GLY A 75 12.64 -4.16 7.32
C GLY A 75 11.82 -3.43 6.25
N GLU A 76 11.38 -2.20 6.51
CA GLU A 76 10.60 -1.40 5.56
C GLU A 76 11.41 -0.98 4.33
N ILE A 77 12.68 -0.61 4.50
CA ILE A 77 13.60 -0.39 3.37
C ILE A 77 13.71 -1.66 2.53
N TYR A 78 13.86 -2.83 3.16
CA TYR A 78 13.93 -4.10 2.43
C TYR A 78 12.62 -4.49 1.73
N ILE A 79 11.45 -4.13 2.28
CA ILE A 79 10.16 -4.28 1.58
C ILE A 79 10.15 -3.45 0.29
N ARG A 80 10.49 -2.15 0.35
CA ARG A 80 10.53 -1.28 -0.84
C ARG A 80 11.53 -1.77 -1.89
N GLN A 81 12.65 -2.33 -1.45
CA GLN A 81 13.65 -2.96 -2.31
C GLN A 81 13.27 -4.38 -2.76
N LYS A 82 12.09 -4.90 -2.39
CA LYS A 82 11.60 -6.26 -2.69
C LYS A 82 12.55 -7.37 -2.20
N LYS A 83 13.33 -7.09 -1.16
CA LYS A 83 14.24 -8.04 -0.49
C LYS A 83 13.51 -8.76 0.63
N TRP A 84 12.48 -9.54 0.26
CA TRP A 84 11.51 -10.12 1.19
C TRP A 84 12.11 -10.97 2.31
N GLN A 85 13.13 -11.78 2.01
CA GLN A 85 13.81 -12.61 3.01
C GLN A 85 14.51 -11.77 4.07
N LEU A 86 15.24 -10.73 3.65
CA LEU A 86 15.94 -9.81 4.55
C LEU A 86 14.94 -8.97 5.36
N ALA A 87 13.83 -8.54 4.73
CA ALA A 87 12.74 -7.86 5.43
C ALA A 87 12.16 -8.74 6.54
N SER A 88 11.88 -10.01 6.24
CA SER A 88 11.37 -10.97 7.23
C SER A 88 12.33 -11.14 8.42
N GLU A 89 13.64 -11.25 8.17
CA GLU A 89 14.65 -11.35 9.24
C GLU A 89 14.71 -10.10 10.11
N ALA A 90 14.64 -8.91 9.51
CA ALA A 90 14.61 -7.64 10.22
C ALA A 90 13.36 -7.50 11.11
N PHE A 91 12.16 -7.82 10.58
CA PHE A 91 10.93 -7.77 11.37
C PHE A 91 10.89 -8.81 12.47
N LEU A 92 11.37 -10.04 12.23
CA LEU A 92 11.49 -11.04 13.31
C LEU A 92 12.42 -10.56 14.42
N LYS A 93 13.51 -9.85 14.07
CA LYS A 93 14.41 -9.25 15.06
C LYS A 93 13.72 -8.13 15.85
N SER A 94 13.00 -7.24 15.16
CA SER A 94 12.18 -6.19 15.78
C SER A 94 11.17 -6.77 16.79
N ILE A 95 10.35 -7.73 16.33
CA ILE A 95 9.31 -8.41 17.14
C ILE A 95 9.93 -9.09 18.36
N SER A 96 11.13 -9.67 18.24
CA SER A 96 11.82 -10.31 19.37
C SER A 96 12.21 -9.36 20.49
N ILE A 97 12.37 -8.07 20.18
CA ILE A 97 12.69 -7.00 21.14
C ILE A 97 11.39 -6.44 21.71
N GLN A 98 10.51 -5.98 20.82
CA GLN A 98 9.19 -5.48 21.17
C GLN A 98 8.20 -5.81 20.05
N PRO A 99 7.20 -6.67 20.33
CA PRO A 99 6.13 -6.92 19.36
C PRO A 99 5.28 -5.67 19.11
N SER A 100 4.93 -5.42 17.85
CA SER A 100 3.97 -4.39 17.45
C SER A 100 3.14 -4.88 16.27
N ASN A 101 1.94 -4.32 16.10
CA ASN A 101 1.05 -4.71 14.99
C ASN A 101 1.66 -4.35 13.63
N GLU A 102 2.36 -3.22 13.53
CA GLU A 102 3.06 -2.78 12.32
C GLU A 102 4.15 -3.77 11.91
N ALA A 103 4.99 -4.20 12.87
CA ALA A 103 6.05 -5.17 12.58
C ALA A 103 5.49 -6.54 12.17
N TYR A 104 4.40 -6.99 12.79
CA TYR A 104 3.71 -8.21 12.39
C TYR A 104 3.06 -8.08 11.01
N HIS A 105 2.36 -6.97 10.74
CA HIS A 105 1.76 -6.71 9.42
C HIS A 105 2.82 -6.74 8.32
N ASN A 106 3.94 -6.05 8.52
CA ASN A 106 5.02 -6.01 7.53
C ASN A 106 5.74 -7.37 7.39
N LEU A 107 5.80 -8.16 8.46
CA LEU A 107 6.24 -9.55 8.37
C LEU A 107 5.26 -10.37 7.50
N ALA A 108 3.94 -10.19 7.67
CA ALA A 108 2.94 -10.88 6.85
C ALA A 108 3.07 -10.50 5.37
N VAL A 109 3.32 -9.23 5.05
CA VAL A 109 3.64 -8.76 3.69
C VAL A 109 4.87 -9.49 3.13
N ALA A 110 5.98 -9.51 3.87
CA ALA A 110 7.18 -10.22 3.45
C ALA A 110 6.91 -11.72 3.21
N LYS A 111 6.15 -12.36 4.10
CA LYS A 111 5.80 -13.77 4.04
C LYS A 111 4.89 -14.10 2.86
N TYR A 112 3.94 -13.21 2.53
CA TYR A 112 3.10 -13.35 1.35
C TYR A 112 3.95 -13.39 0.08
N HIS A 113 4.88 -12.45 -0.08
CA HIS A 113 5.77 -12.38 -1.24
C HIS A 113 6.81 -13.50 -1.30
N LEU A 114 7.16 -14.11 -0.16
CA LEU A 114 7.98 -15.34 -0.11
C LEU A 114 7.19 -16.60 -0.50
N GLY A 115 5.86 -16.51 -0.64
CA GLY A 115 4.99 -17.67 -0.88
C GLY A 115 4.67 -18.47 0.39
N ASP A 116 5.06 -17.98 1.57
CA ASP A 116 4.74 -18.54 2.88
C ASP A 116 3.28 -18.19 3.27
N LEU A 117 2.33 -18.47 2.37
CA LEU A 117 0.96 -17.98 2.41
C LEU A 117 0.22 -18.36 3.70
N LYS A 118 0.51 -19.54 4.27
CA LYS A 118 -0.13 -19.97 5.51
C LYS A 118 0.32 -19.11 6.70
N GLU A 119 1.62 -18.83 6.79
CA GLU A 119 2.17 -17.99 7.85
C GLU A 119 1.70 -16.54 7.67
N ALA A 120 1.72 -16.02 6.44
CA ALA A 120 1.17 -14.70 6.13
C ALA A 120 -0.31 -14.59 6.53
N SER A 121 -1.13 -15.58 6.18
CA SER A 121 -2.56 -15.63 6.54
C SER A 121 -2.78 -15.59 8.05
N ASP A 122 -2.01 -16.37 8.82
CA ASP A 122 -2.15 -16.44 10.27
C ASP A 122 -1.73 -15.12 10.94
N ILE A 123 -0.67 -14.47 10.45
CA ILE A 123 -0.20 -13.19 10.97
C ILE A 123 -1.17 -12.05 10.59
N PHE A 124 -1.65 -11.99 9.35
CA PHE A 124 -2.66 -11.02 8.93
C PHE A 124 -3.92 -11.12 9.80
N LEU A 125 -4.39 -12.35 10.09
CA LEU A 125 -5.52 -12.56 11.00
C LEU A 125 -5.23 -12.07 12.42
N GLN A 126 -4.00 -12.26 12.91
CA GLN A 126 -3.61 -11.83 14.24
C GLN A 126 -3.65 -10.30 14.39
N VAL A 127 -3.18 -9.57 13.37
CA VAL A 127 -3.11 -8.09 13.42
C VAL A 127 -4.37 -7.40 12.94
N ALA A 128 -5.28 -8.11 12.26
CA ALA A 128 -6.50 -7.53 11.71
C ALA A 128 -7.33 -6.80 12.77
N GLY A 129 -7.56 -7.41 13.95
CA GLY A 129 -8.48 -6.79 14.92
C GLY A 129 -9.83 -6.50 14.25
N ASP A 130 -10.23 -5.22 14.23
CA ASP A 130 -11.42 -4.71 13.51
C ASP A 130 -11.09 -4.05 12.15
N SER A 131 -9.82 -4.09 11.73
CA SER A 131 -9.29 -3.55 10.47
C SER A 131 -9.57 -4.49 9.30
N ASP A 132 -10.31 -3.99 8.30
CA ASP A 132 -10.55 -4.79 7.10
C ASP A 132 -9.31 -4.89 6.20
N ASP A 133 -8.31 -4.00 6.32
CA ASP A 133 -7.09 -4.02 5.49
C ASP A 133 -6.25 -5.28 5.72
N ALA A 134 -5.91 -5.57 6.98
CA ALA A 134 -5.21 -6.81 7.31
C ALA A 134 -6.10 -8.04 7.15
N MET A 135 -7.42 -7.93 7.41
CA MET A 135 -8.36 -9.02 7.11
C MET A 135 -8.41 -9.34 5.61
N PHE A 136 -8.31 -8.33 4.75
CA PHE A 136 -8.26 -8.48 3.30
C PHE A 136 -7.03 -9.28 2.87
N GLY A 137 -5.86 -8.98 3.43
CA GLY A 137 -4.66 -9.80 3.27
C GLY A 137 -4.85 -11.26 3.72
N HIS A 138 -5.51 -11.48 4.86
CA HIS A 138 -5.85 -12.82 5.35
C HIS A 138 -6.76 -13.57 4.37
N VAL A 139 -7.86 -12.94 3.91
CA VAL A 139 -8.81 -13.53 2.96
C VAL A 139 -8.12 -13.87 1.64
N LYS A 140 -7.28 -12.98 1.12
CA LYS A 140 -6.53 -13.22 -0.10
C LYS A 140 -5.59 -14.41 0.03
N CYS A 141 -4.87 -14.54 1.14
CA CYS A 141 -4.04 -15.72 1.40
C CYS A 141 -4.86 -17.01 1.45
N LEU A 142 -6.05 -17.00 2.08
CA LEU A 142 -6.93 -18.17 2.12
C LEU A 142 -7.40 -18.57 0.71
N ILE A 143 -7.70 -17.61 -0.15
CA ILE A 143 -8.05 -17.85 -1.56
C ILE A 143 -6.91 -18.54 -2.29
N ASP A 144 -5.68 -18.03 -2.16
CA ASP A 144 -4.50 -18.58 -2.82
C ASP A 144 -4.13 -19.98 -2.31
N LEU A 145 -4.42 -20.25 -1.03
CA LEU A 145 -4.30 -21.58 -0.42
C LEU A 145 -5.43 -22.54 -0.86
N GLY A 146 -6.41 -22.09 -1.64
CA GLY A 146 -7.57 -22.88 -2.07
C GLY A 146 -8.64 -23.06 -0.99
N MET A 147 -8.54 -22.35 0.13
CA MET A 147 -9.45 -22.42 1.27
C MET A 147 -10.71 -21.55 1.05
N LYS A 148 -11.34 -21.69 -0.12
CA LYS A 148 -12.42 -20.79 -0.61
C LYS A 148 -13.61 -20.68 0.35
N THR A 149 -14.01 -21.75 1.04
CA THR A 149 -15.14 -21.72 1.97
C THR A 149 -14.87 -20.85 3.19
N GLU A 150 -13.66 -20.91 3.73
CA GLU A 150 -13.26 -20.10 4.88
C GLU A 150 -13.06 -18.64 4.47
N ALA A 151 -12.39 -18.41 3.33
CA ALA A 151 -12.22 -17.09 2.74
C ALA A 151 -13.56 -16.37 2.53
N ARG A 152 -14.55 -17.07 1.95
CA ARG A 152 -15.90 -16.53 1.77
C ARG A 152 -16.55 -16.14 3.09
N LYS A 153 -16.50 -17.02 4.09
CA LYS A 153 -17.09 -16.73 5.42
C LYS A 153 -16.47 -15.51 6.07
N LYS A 154 -15.15 -15.32 5.90
CA LYS A 154 -14.43 -14.15 6.40
C LYS A 154 -14.83 -12.88 5.66
N LEU A 155 -14.91 -12.95 4.33
CA LEU A 155 -15.34 -11.82 3.49
C LEU A 155 -16.79 -11.38 3.76
N GLU A 156 -17.69 -12.32 4.01
CA GLU A 156 -19.08 -12.04 4.39
C GLU A 156 -19.23 -11.31 5.74
N ALA A 157 -18.17 -11.29 6.56
CA ALA A 157 -18.15 -10.61 7.85
C ALA A 157 -17.63 -9.16 7.78
N PHE A 158 -17.18 -8.69 6.61
CA PHE A 158 -16.70 -7.32 6.43
C PHE A 158 -17.83 -6.33 6.72
N ASN A 159 -17.50 -5.26 7.43
CA ASN A 159 -18.47 -4.26 7.82
C ASN A 159 -18.25 -2.99 7.02
N GLU A 160 -19.15 -2.70 6.10
CA GLU A 160 -19.10 -1.48 5.27
C GLU A 160 -19.23 -0.17 6.04
N GLU A 161 -19.66 -0.23 7.31
CA GLU A 161 -19.75 0.94 8.21
C GLU A 161 -18.49 1.10 9.08
N ALA A 162 -17.48 0.22 8.94
CA ALA A 162 -16.25 0.33 9.70
C ALA A 162 -15.39 1.51 9.21
N ASP A 163 -14.72 2.18 10.15
CA ASP A 163 -13.82 3.29 9.85
C ASP A 163 -12.66 2.88 8.91
N GLU A 164 -12.23 1.62 9.00
CA GLU A 164 -11.14 1.04 8.19
C GLU A 164 -11.65 0.08 7.11
N PHE A 165 -12.84 0.34 6.55
CA PHE A 165 -13.39 -0.47 5.46
C PHE A 165 -12.52 -0.34 4.18
N VAL A 166 -12.08 -1.46 3.63
CA VAL A 166 -11.20 -1.55 2.44
C VAL A 166 -11.80 -1.00 1.14
N GLY A 167 -13.10 -0.70 1.14
CA GLY A 167 -13.83 -0.20 -0.01
C GLY A 167 -14.49 -1.29 -0.86
N GLU A 168 -15.52 -0.89 -1.59
CA GLU A 168 -16.39 -1.78 -2.35
C GLU A 168 -15.64 -2.56 -3.45
N ILE A 169 -14.69 -1.91 -4.12
CA ILE A 169 -13.95 -2.52 -5.24
C ILE A 169 -13.06 -3.66 -4.72
N ALA A 170 -12.38 -3.47 -3.59
CA ALA A 170 -11.56 -4.50 -2.96
C ALA A 170 -12.43 -5.71 -2.58
N VAL A 171 -13.58 -5.49 -1.94
CA VAL A 171 -14.51 -6.57 -1.61
C VAL A 171 -15.02 -7.30 -2.86
N ALA A 172 -15.38 -6.55 -3.91
CA ALA A 172 -15.81 -7.13 -5.19
C ALA A 172 -14.72 -8.03 -5.79
N ASP A 173 -13.47 -7.58 -5.78
CA ASP A 173 -12.33 -8.31 -6.31
C ASP A 173 -12.13 -9.66 -5.63
N LEU A 174 -12.26 -9.73 -4.30
CA LEU A 174 -12.18 -11.00 -3.58
C LEU A 174 -13.35 -11.94 -3.93
N TYR A 175 -14.56 -11.42 -4.13
CA TYR A 175 -15.69 -12.23 -4.59
C TYR A 175 -15.46 -12.79 -6.01
N VAL A 176 -14.79 -12.06 -6.90
CA VAL A 176 -14.40 -12.57 -8.23
C VAL A 176 -13.45 -13.76 -8.10
N GLU A 177 -12.41 -13.67 -7.26
CA GLU A 177 -11.46 -14.78 -7.03
C GLU A 177 -12.15 -16.02 -6.40
N LEU A 178 -13.23 -15.80 -5.65
CA LEU A 178 -14.08 -16.84 -5.07
C LEU A 178 -15.12 -17.41 -6.04
N ASP A 179 -15.13 -16.99 -7.31
CA ASP A 179 -16.16 -17.33 -8.31
C ASP A 179 -17.59 -16.96 -7.90
N CYS A 180 -17.74 -16.01 -6.97
CA CYS A 180 -19.01 -15.53 -6.44
C CYS A 180 -19.46 -14.28 -7.20
N TYR A 181 -19.74 -14.46 -8.51
CA TYR A 181 -19.93 -13.33 -9.43
C TYR A 181 -21.16 -12.47 -9.13
N LYS A 182 -22.20 -13.01 -8.49
CA LYS A 182 -23.40 -12.22 -8.15
C LYS A 182 -23.11 -11.23 -7.03
N GLU A 183 -22.39 -11.71 -6.02
CA GLU A 183 -21.90 -10.91 -4.90
C GLU A 183 -20.88 -9.88 -5.41
N ALA A 184 -19.95 -10.28 -6.30
CA ALA A 184 -19.01 -9.35 -6.93
C ALA A 184 -19.73 -8.23 -7.69
N ILE A 185 -20.75 -8.55 -8.52
CA ILE A 185 -21.56 -7.54 -9.24
C ILE A 185 -22.23 -6.58 -8.28
N TYR A 186 -22.80 -7.07 -7.17
CA TYR A 186 -23.43 -6.21 -6.17
C TYR A 186 -22.44 -5.15 -5.64
N TRP A 187 -21.23 -5.57 -5.28
CA TRP A 187 -20.20 -4.68 -4.78
C TRP A 187 -19.65 -3.74 -5.86
N PHE A 188 -19.44 -4.22 -7.08
CA PHE A 188 -19.05 -3.36 -8.20
C PHE A 188 -20.10 -2.29 -8.50
N GLU A 189 -21.40 -2.62 -8.51
CA GLU A 189 -22.47 -1.63 -8.73
C GLU A 189 -22.54 -0.60 -7.59
N LYS A 190 -22.24 -1.01 -6.36
CA LYS A 190 -22.14 -0.11 -5.22
C LYS A 190 -20.96 0.86 -5.40
N GLY A 191 -19.77 0.33 -5.68
CA GLY A 191 -18.57 1.13 -5.96
C GLY A 191 -18.67 1.96 -7.24
N TRP A 192 -19.51 1.57 -8.21
CA TRP A 192 -19.65 2.25 -9.49
C TRP A 192 -20.01 3.73 -9.35
N LYS A 193 -20.67 4.12 -8.26
CA LYS A 193 -21.06 5.52 -8.04
C LYS A 193 -19.99 6.34 -7.31
N GLU A 194 -19.14 5.67 -6.55
CA GLU A 194 -18.21 6.31 -5.62
C GLU A 194 -16.79 6.43 -6.20
N TYR A 195 -16.37 5.46 -7.03
CA TYR A 195 -15.00 5.39 -7.52
C TYR A 195 -14.85 5.84 -8.97
N TRP A 196 -13.65 6.36 -9.26
CA TRP A 196 -13.19 6.64 -10.62
C TRP A 196 -12.97 5.34 -11.41
N LYS A 197 -13.35 5.35 -12.68
CA LYS A 197 -13.32 4.14 -13.53
C LYS A 197 -11.94 4.01 -14.12
N VAL A 198 -11.25 2.93 -13.76
CA VAL A 198 -9.99 2.56 -14.38
C VAL A 198 -10.10 1.17 -15.02
N PRO A 199 -9.38 0.91 -16.14
CA PRO A 199 -9.57 -0.33 -16.90
C PRO A 199 -9.42 -1.61 -16.09
N TYR A 200 -8.55 -1.59 -15.07
CA TYR A 200 -8.31 -2.71 -14.15
C TYR A 200 -9.63 -3.25 -13.55
N TRP A 201 -10.26 -2.51 -12.64
CA TRP A 201 -11.40 -3.04 -11.90
C TRP A 201 -12.67 -3.10 -12.76
N VAL A 202 -12.79 -2.22 -13.75
CA VAL A 202 -13.89 -2.28 -14.72
C VAL A 202 -13.84 -3.58 -15.51
N SER A 203 -12.66 -4.07 -15.89
CA SER A 203 -12.53 -5.37 -16.57
C SER A 203 -13.01 -6.53 -15.71
N ARG A 204 -12.75 -6.50 -14.39
CA ARG A 204 -13.23 -7.50 -13.43
C ARG A 204 -14.74 -7.43 -13.22
N PHE A 205 -15.30 -6.22 -13.26
CA PHE A 205 -16.75 -6.03 -13.26
C PHE A 205 -17.41 -6.58 -14.53
N VAL A 206 -16.91 -6.23 -15.71
CA VAL A 206 -17.38 -6.77 -17.00
C VAL A 206 -17.23 -8.28 -17.05
N TYR A 207 -16.13 -8.83 -16.54
CA TYR A 207 -15.93 -10.27 -16.43
C TYR A 207 -17.02 -10.91 -15.57
N SER A 208 -17.33 -10.33 -14.40
CA SER A 208 -18.40 -10.83 -13.53
C SER A 208 -19.77 -10.82 -14.23
N LEU A 209 -20.11 -9.73 -14.91
CA LEU A 209 -21.34 -9.60 -15.71
C LEU A 209 -21.39 -10.62 -16.86
N PHE A 210 -20.25 -10.87 -17.51
CA PHE A 210 -20.13 -11.87 -18.57
C PHE A 210 -20.41 -13.28 -18.03
N LYS A 211 -19.86 -13.62 -16.86
CA LYS A 211 -20.08 -14.91 -16.18
C LYS A 211 -21.54 -15.12 -15.76
N THR A 212 -22.27 -14.05 -15.47
CA THR A 212 -23.71 -14.10 -15.14
C THR A 212 -24.63 -13.85 -16.34
N LYS A 213 -24.09 -13.63 -17.54
CA LYS A 213 -24.83 -13.35 -18.78
C LYS A 213 -25.66 -12.05 -18.74
N ASN A 214 -25.20 -11.06 -17.99
CA ASN A 214 -25.82 -9.73 -17.93
C ASN A 214 -25.38 -8.84 -19.11
N ILE A 215 -25.69 -9.27 -20.34
CA ILE A 215 -25.14 -8.69 -21.57
C ILE A 215 -25.47 -7.19 -21.73
N ASN A 216 -26.69 -6.76 -21.41
CA ASN A 216 -27.06 -5.35 -21.53
C ASN A 216 -26.19 -4.47 -20.63
N ARG A 217 -26.01 -4.89 -19.37
CA ARG A 217 -25.21 -4.13 -18.39
C ARG A 217 -23.74 -4.05 -18.78
N ILE A 218 -23.19 -5.08 -19.44
CA ILE A 218 -21.82 -5.03 -19.99
C ILE A 218 -21.66 -3.86 -20.96
N TYR A 219 -22.60 -3.70 -21.91
CA TYR A 219 -22.52 -2.62 -22.89
C TYR A 219 -22.69 -1.25 -22.23
N GLU A 220 -23.58 -1.13 -21.25
CA GLU A 220 -23.74 0.11 -20.47
C GLU A 220 -22.44 0.47 -19.73
N VAL A 221 -21.86 -0.46 -18.98
CA VAL A 221 -20.60 -0.27 -18.22
C VAL A 221 -19.46 0.18 -19.13
N ILE A 222 -19.29 -0.46 -20.29
CA ILE A 222 -18.25 -0.10 -21.25
C ILE A 222 -18.53 1.29 -21.85
N GLN A 223 -19.77 1.57 -22.22
CA GLN A 223 -20.14 2.87 -22.79
C GLN A 223 -19.91 4.00 -21.78
N GLU A 224 -20.39 3.85 -20.55
CA GLU A 224 -20.20 4.84 -19.47
C GLU A 224 -18.70 5.09 -19.21
N SER A 225 -17.88 4.03 -19.21
CA SER A 225 -16.42 4.16 -19.03
C SER A 225 -15.74 4.88 -20.21
N LEU A 226 -16.20 4.65 -21.44
CA LEU A 226 -15.69 5.32 -22.64
C LEU A 226 -16.07 6.80 -22.67
N GLU A 227 -17.31 7.13 -22.30
CA GLU A 227 -17.79 8.51 -22.21
C GLU A 227 -16.98 9.30 -21.19
N GLN A 228 -16.78 8.74 -19.99
CA GLN A 228 -15.92 9.34 -18.98
C GLN A 228 -14.48 9.54 -19.48
N LYS A 229 -13.89 8.52 -20.13
CA LYS A 229 -12.52 8.61 -20.64
C LYS A 229 -12.40 9.63 -21.78
N ASP A 230 -13.45 9.80 -22.60
CA ASP A 230 -13.49 10.82 -23.63
C ASP A 230 -13.50 12.23 -23.06
N GLU A 231 -14.23 12.46 -21.97
CA GLU A 231 -14.19 13.71 -21.22
C GLU A 231 -12.79 13.96 -20.64
N GLU A 232 -12.15 12.97 -20.02
CA GLU A 232 -10.78 13.08 -19.51
C GLU A 232 -9.76 13.46 -20.59
N ILE A 233 -9.81 12.80 -21.75
CA ILE A 233 -8.91 13.09 -22.86
C ILE A 233 -9.14 14.52 -23.35
N LYS A 234 -10.39 14.95 -23.47
CA LYS A 234 -10.74 16.30 -23.89
C LYS A 234 -10.21 17.34 -22.90
N ASP A 235 -10.44 17.15 -21.61
CA ASP A 235 -9.97 18.05 -20.57
C ASP A 235 -8.43 18.12 -20.56
N ALA A 236 -7.74 16.98 -20.72
CA ALA A 236 -6.29 16.93 -20.85
C ALA A 236 -5.76 17.66 -22.10
N PHE A 237 -6.53 17.75 -23.20
CA PHE A 237 -6.16 18.58 -24.35
C PHE A 237 -6.34 20.08 -24.09
N GLU A 238 -7.34 20.45 -23.28
CA GLU A 238 -7.68 21.85 -22.95
C GLU A 238 -6.80 22.43 -21.83
N GLU A 239 -6.18 21.59 -21.01
CA GLU A 239 -5.29 22.00 -19.91
C GLU A 239 -4.09 22.83 -20.39
N GLU A 240 -3.81 23.95 -19.74
CA GLU A 240 -2.67 24.81 -20.07
C GLU A 240 -1.38 24.28 -19.41
N CYS A 241 -0.26 24.34 -20.15
CA CYS A 241 1.05 23.93 -19.62
C CYS A 241 1.60 24.99 -18.65
N GLU A 242 2.17 24.53 -17.53
CA GLU A 242 2.75 25.37 -16.46
C GLU A 242 4.21 24.97 -16.18
N GLU A 243 4.87 25.65 -15.23
CA GLU A 243 6.30 25.47 -14.94
C GLU A 243 6.68 24.00 -14.63
N ASN A 244 5.77 23.25 -13.99
CA ASN A 244 5.94 21.84 -13.64
C ASN A 244 5.10 20.87 -14.51
N TRP A 245 4.42 21.37 -15.54
CA TRP A 245 3.59 20.59 -16.45
C TRP A 245 3.92 20.98 -17.90
N THR A 246 4.84 20.24 -18.52
CA THR A 246 5.35 20.60 -19.84
C THR A 246 4.45 20.05 -20.96
N GLU A 247 4.64 20.60 -22.16
CA GLU A 247 4.01 20.07 -23.39
C GLU A 247 4.34 18.59 -23.64
N ASN A 248 5.46 18.09 -23.12
CA ASN A 248 5.80 16.67 -23.23
C ASN A 248 5.02 15.84 -22.22
N ASP A 249 4.90 16.31 -20.97
CA ASP A 249 4.13 15.62 -19.92
C ASP A 249 2.65 15.53 -20.33
N LYS A 250 2.10 16.63 -20.84
CA LYS A 250 0.76 16.68 -21.41
C LYS A 250 0.54 15.64 -22.52
N LYS A 251 1.49 15.53 -23.46
CA LYS A 251 1.41 14.53 -24.54
C LYS A 251 1.46 13.11 -24.02
N GLU A 252 2.33 12.83 -23.05
CA GLU A 252 2.43 11.48 -22.49
C GLU A 252 1.18 11.11 -21.68
N ASN A 253 0.61 12.06 -20.94
CA ASN A 253 -0.67 11.87 -20.25
C ASN A 253 -1.82 11.57 -21.23
N ILE A 254 -1.97 12.39 -22.27
CA ILE A 254 -3.00 12.16 -23.31
C ILE A 254 -2.81 10.78 -23.95
N LYS A 255 -1.56 10.38 -24.23
CA LYS A 255 -1.24 9.07 -24.77
C LYS A 255 -1.68 7.95 -23.80
N GLN A 256 -1.37 8.07 -22.51
CA GLN A 256 -1.82 7.11 -21.49
C GLN A 256 -3.35 7.02 -21.44
N LEU A 257 -4.06 8.15 -21.45
CA LEU A 257 -5.53 8.16 -21.48
C LEU A 257 -6.09 7.49 -22.74
N CYS A 258 -5.46 7.68 -23.90
CA CYS A 258 -5.83 6.98 -25.13
C CYS A 258 -5.59 5.47 -25.02
N GLU A 259 -4.46 5.04 -24.45
CA GLU A 259 -4.18 3.62 -24.22
C GLU A 259 -5.19 2.99 -23.25
N GLU A 260 -5.63 3.71 -22.22
CA GLU A 260 -6.69 3.27 -21.33
C GLU A 260 -8.05 3.18 -22.03
N LYS A 261 -8.35 4.13 -22.91
CA LYS A 261 -9.55 4.09 -23.76
C LYS A 261 -9.56 2.85 -24.65
N ASP A 262 -8.43 2.51 -25.26
CA ASP A 262 -8.28 1.32 -26.08
C ASP A 262 -8.53 0.04 -25.26
N LYS A 263 -8.12 0.01 -23.99
CA LYS A 263 -8.42 -1.12 -23.08
C LYS A 263 -9.93 -1.31 -22.90
N TYR A 264 -10.71 -0.23 -22.74
CA TYR A 264 -12.18 -0.32 -22.65
C TYR A 264 -12.81 -0.84 -23.95
N GLN A 265 -12.36 -0.33 -25.11
CA GLN A 265 -12.91 -0.72 -26.41
C GLN A 265 -12.74 -2.22 -26.71
N ASN A 266 -11.57 -2.78 -26.33
CA ASN A 266 -11.23 -4.17 -26.60
C ASN A 266 -11.63 -5.12 -25.45
N MET A 267 -12.16 -4.59 -24.34
CA MET A 267 -12.40 -5.32 -23.09
C MET A 267 -13.30 -6.53 -23.27
N LEU A 268 -14.44 -6.36 -23.92
CA LEU A 268 -15.42 -7.43 -24.11
C LEU A 268 -14.88 -8.51 -25.06
N GLU A 269 -14.15 -8.13 -26.11
CA GLU A 269 -13.51 -9.09 -27.01
C GLU A 269 -12.48 -9.93 -26.27
N LEU A 270 -11.62 -9.28 -25.49
CA LEU A 270 -10.60 -9.93 -24.68
C LEU A 270 -11.21 -10.94 -23.70
N ILE A 271 -12.22 -10.53 -22.93
CA ILE A 271 -12.94 -11.42 -22.00
C ILE A 271 -13.63 -12.57 -22.75
N SER A 272 -14.27 -12.28 -23.88
CA SER A 272 -14.96 -13.30 -24.69
C SER A 272 -13.99 -14.32 -25.31
N SER A 273 -12.73 -13.96 -25.51
CA SER A 273 -11.66 -14.85 -25.97
C SER A 273 -11.16 -15.84 -24.89
N GLY A 274 -11.65 -15.70 -23.65
CA GLY A 274 -11.26 -16.54 -22.52
C GLY A 274 -10.23 -15.90 -21.59
N HIS A 275 -9.87 -14.63 -21.80
CA HIS A 275 -9.06 -13.89 -20.85
C HIS A 275 -9.80 -13.71 -19.52
N ILE A 276 -9.11 -13.97 -18.42
CA ILE A 276 -9.60 -13.75 -17.06
C ILE A 276 -8.78 -12.58 -16.50
N PRO A 277 -9.41 -11.43 -16.22
CA PRO A 277 -8.70 -10.31 -15.62
C PRO A 277 -8.20 -10.67 -14.23
N LEU A 278 -6.89 -10.46 -13.99
CA LEU A 278 -6.26 -10.77 -12.72
C LEU A 278 -6.57 -9.70 -11.67
N ILE A 279 -6.52 -10.07 -10.39
CA ILE A 279 -6.58 -9.12 -9.29
C ILE A 279 -5.23 -8.42 -9.17
N GLU A 280 -5.24 -7.09 -9.02
CA GLU A 280 -4.08 -6.33 -8.63
C GLU A 280 -4.02 -6.33 -7.10
N PHE A 281 -3.24 -7.26 -6.55
CA PHE A 281 -3.04 -7.37 -5.11
C PHE A 281 -1.56 -7.34 -4.78
N ASP A 282 -1.13 -6.26 -4.15
CA ASP A 282 0.19 -6.11 -3.54
C ASP A 282 -0.01 -5.54 -2.13
N PRO A 283 0.08 -6.36 -1.07
CA PRO A 283 -0.17 -5.87 0.27
C PRO A 283 0.95 -4.89 0.66
N ALA A 284 0.57 -3.65 0.95
CA ALA A 284 1.52 -2.62 1.32
C ALA A 284 2.03 -2.82 2.76
N ALA A 285 3.31 -2.50 2.98
CA ALA A 285 3.81 -2.33 4.32
C ALA A 285 3.17 -1.09 4.98
N THR A 286 2.96 -1.17 6.28
CA THR A 286 2.53 -0.06 7.12
C THR A 286 3.74 0.57 7.80
N GLY A 287 3.88 1.88 7.65
CA GLY A 287 4.93 2.65 8.31
C GLY A 287 4.51 3.06 9.72
N GLY A 288 5.48 3.22 10.60
CA GLY A 288 5.29 3.77 11.95
C GLY A 288 6.17 4.99 12.19
N CYS A 289 5.85 5.75 13.24
CA CYS A 289 6.81 6.72 13.76
C CYS A 289 7.90 5.95 14.54
N TYR A 290 9.14 6.01 14.06
CA TYR A 290 10.28 5.42 14.77
C TYR A 290 11.29 6.49 15.16
N LEU A 291 10.80 7.68 15.52
CA LEU A 291 11.63 8.80 15.97
C LEU A 291 11.78 8.77 17.49
N PHE A 292 13.01 8.63 17.97
CA PHE A 292 13.31 8.79 19.39
C PHE A 292 13.04 10.22 19.84
N GLY A 293 12.32 10.38 20.95
CA GLY A 293 11.90 11.68 21.47
C GLY A 293 10.59 12.22 20.85
N CYS A 294 9.91 11.47 19.99
CA CYS A 294 8.62 11.89 19.44
C CYS A 294 7.53 11.88 20.52
N LYS A 295 7.07 13.06 20.93
CA LYS A 295 6.04 13.20 21.97
C LYS A 295 4.66 12.76 21.51
N ARG A 296 4.32 13.02 20.24
CA ARG A 296 3.01 12.65 19.67
C ARG A 296 2.73 11.15 19.80
N HIS A 297 3.76 10.32 19.65
CA HIS A 297 3.67 8.86 19.77
C HIS A 297 4.27 8.32 21.08
N ASN A 298 4.57 9.19 22.06
CA ASN A 298 5.16 8.85 23.36
C ASN A 298 6.47 8.05 23.26
N HIS A 299 7.29 8.31 22.25
CA HIS A 299 8.60 7.69 22.11
C HIS A 299 9.63 8.43 22.97
N PRO A 300 10.28 7.77 23.93
CA PRO A 300 11.32 8.39 24.73
C PRO A 300 12.56 8.65 23.88
N GLU A 301 13.46 9.49 24.39
CA GLU A 301 14.85 9.48 23.92
C GLU A 301 15.50 8.13 24.25
N TYR A 302 16.42 7.69 23.41
CA TYR A 302 17.18 6.48 23.62
C TYR A 302 18.05 6.61 24.87
N GLN A 303 18.01 5.58 25.71
CA GLN A 303 18.85 5.45 26.90
C GLN A 303 19.69 4.18 26.74
N GLU A 304 21.00 4.31 26.93
CA GLU A 304 21.97 3.20 26.88
C GLU A 304 21.77 2.19 28.03
#